data_AF-A0A066RS57-F1
#
_entry.id   AF-A0A066RS57-F1
#
_cell.length_a   1.000
_cell.length_b   1.000
_cell.length_c   1.000
_cell.angle_alpha   90.00
_cell.angle_beta   90.00
_cell.angle_gamma   90.00
#
_symmetry.space_group_name_H-M   'P 1'
#
loop_
_entity.id
_entity.type
_entity.pdbx_description
1 polymer ?
#
loop_
_entity_poly.entity_id
_entity_poly.type
_entity_poly.pdbx_seq_one_letter_code
_entity_poly.pdbx_strand_id
1 'polypeptide(L)'
;MLKIISRFVAATLWLLIAVAPALLGLLLAGPVCLLLGDLNLPVIASFTVIGLVVGAVWAERIRTGIGLSEFWGRILTNPEFDRF
;
A
#
# COMPACT_ATOMS: atom_id res chain seq x y z
N MET A 1 7.53 -27.39 -2.37
CA MET A 1 6.34 -26.61 -2.77
C MET A 1 5.84 -25.66 -1.68
N LEU A 2 5.58 -26.10 -0.43
CA LEU A 2 5.01 -25.23 0.63
C LEU A 2 5.79 -23.93 0.89
N LYS A 3 7.14 -23.96 0.87
CA LYS A 3 7.97 -22.76 1.07
C LYS A 3 7.80 -21.69 -0.01
N ILE A 4 7.56 -22.10 -1.26
CA ILE A 4 7.37 -21.16 -2.38
C ILE A 4 6.02 -20.47 -2.23
N ILE A 5 4.98 -21.25 -1.94
CA ILE A 5 3.62 -20.75 -1.70
C ILE A 5 3.62 -19.78 -0.52
N SER A 6 4.28 -20.13 0.58
CA SER A 6 4.40 -19.25 1.75
C SER A 6 5.06 -17.91 1.43
N ARG A 7 6.16 -17.91 0.66
CA ARG A 7 6.82 -16.67 0.22
C ARG A 7 5.94 -15.85 -0.71
N PHE A 8 5.24 -16.50 -1.64
CA PHE A 8 4.32 -15.84 -2.55
C PHE A 8 3.18 -15.16 -1.80
N VAL A 9 2.52 -15.88 -0.88
CA VAL A 9 1.47 -15.31 -0.03
C VAL A 9 2.00 -14.15 0.82
N ALA A 10 3.18 -14.30 1.43
CA ALA A 10 3.79 -13.20 2.18
C ALA A 10 4.07 -11.98 1.30
N ALA A 11 4.55 -12.17 0.07
CA ALA A 11 4.77 -11.08 -0.88
C ALA A 11 3.45 -10.39 -1.27
N THR A 12 2.39 -11.15 -1.51
CA THR A 12 1.06 -10.59 -1.83
C THR A 12 0.50 -9.77 -0.66
N LEU A 13 0.59 -10.28 0.57
CA LEU A 13 0.13 -9.56 1.75
C LEU A 13 0.93 -8.28 2.00
N TRP A 14 2.24 -8.31 1.73
CA TRP A 14 3.11 -7.13 1.79
C TRP A 14 2.70 -6.10 0.72
N LEU A 15 2.46 -6.56 -0.51
CA LEU A 15 2.10 -5.70 -1.63
C LEU A 15 0.74 -5.01 -1.40
N LEU A 16 -0.24 -5.72 -0.85
CA LEU A 16 -1.56 -5.14 -0.51
C LEU A 16 -1.43 -3.95 0.45
N ILE A 17 -0.50 -4.01 1.40
CA ILE A 17 -0.23 -2.89 2.31
C ILE A 17 0.47 -1.76 1.57
N ALA A 18 1.48 -2.07 0.76
CA ALA A 18 2.27 -1.07 0.05
C ALA A 18 1.49 -0.33 -1.04
N VAL A 19 0.50 -0.98 -1.67
CA VAL A 19 -0.33 -0.40 -2.73
C VAL A 19 -1.26 0.69 -2.20
N ALA A 20 -1.74 0.60 -0.95
CA ALA A 20 -2.68 1.59 -0.43
C ALA A 20 -2.07 3.02 -0.39
N PRO A 21 -0.86 3.25 0.15
CA PRO A 21 -0.21 4.55 0.08
C PRO A 21 0.16 4.99 -1.34
N ALA A 22 0.46 4.05 -2.25
CA ALA A 22 0.71 4.36 -3.65
C ALA A 22 -0.54 4.89 -4.37
N LEU A 23 -1.70 4.27 -4.13
CA LEU A 23 -2.99 4.73 -4.65
C LEU A 23 -3.38 6.09 -4.06
N LEU A 24 -3.12 6.33 -2.78
CA LEU A 24 -3.32 7.65 -2.18
C LEU A 24 -2.41 8.70 -2.81
N GLY A 25 -1.13 8.38 -3.05
CA GLY A 25 -0.22 9.26 -3.78
C GLY A 25 -0.75 9.61 -5.17
N LEU A 26 -1.20 8.61 -5.93
CA LEU A 26 -1.82 8.81 -7.24
C LEU A 26 -3.07 9.69 -7.17
N LEU A 27 -3.94 9.47 -6.18
CA LEU A 27 -5.13 10.28 -5.96
C LEU A 27 -4.79 11.74 -5.66
N LEU A 28 -3.76 11.99 -4.84
CA LEU A 28 -3.28 13.32 -4.50
C LEU A 28 -2.59 14.03 -5.66
N ALA A 29 -2.07 13.30 -6.65
CA ALA A 29 -1.49 13.91 -7.85
C ALA A 29 -2.55 14.64 -8.70
N GLY A 30 -3.81 14.21 -8.69
CA GLY A 30 -4.89 14.81 -9.46
C GLY A 30 -5.11 16.30 -9.14
N PRO A 31 -5.37 16.68 -7.88
CA PRO A 31 -5.47 18.08 -7.45
C PRO A 31 -4.23 18.91 -7.81
N VAL A 32 -3.04 18.33 -7.73
CA VAL A 32 -1.80 19.03 -8.07
C VAL A 32 -1.74 19.31 -9.57
N CYS A 33 -2.05 18.34 -10.43
CA CYS A 33 -2.13 18.57 -11.88
C CYS A 33 -3.19 19.63 -12.24
N LEU A 34 -4.33 19.66 -11.54
CA LEU A 34 -5.35 20.71 -11.74
C LEU A 34 -4.80 22.11 -11.40
N LEU A 35 -3.99 22.24 -10.35
CA LEU A 35 -3.36 23.51 -9.97
C LEU A 35 -2.30 23.96 -10.98
N LEU A 36 -1.58 23.03 -11.60
CA LEU A 36 -0.63 23.34 -12.67
C LEU A 36 -1.32 23.66 -14.01
N GLY A 37 -2.61 23.35 -14.15
CA GLY A 37 -3.37 23.57 -15.38
C GLY A 37 -3.03 22.60 -16.52
N ASP A 38 -2.25 21.54 -16.23
CA ASP A 38 -1.84 20.54 -17.22
C ASP A 38 -1.57 19.17 -16.57
N LEU A 39 -1.71 18.11 -17.36
CA LEU A 39 -1.43 16.74 -16.98
C LEU A 39 0.09 16.50 -16.95
N ASN A 40 0.68 16.79 -15.79
CA ASN A 40 2.12 16.70 -15.60
C ASN A 40 2.54 15.28 -15.16
N LEU A 41 2.97 14.46 -16.12
CA LEU A 41 3.46 13.09 -15.88
C LEU A 41 4.56 13.01 -14.82
N PRO A 42 5.59 13.89 -14.82
CA PRO A 42 6.57 13.96 -13.72
C PRO A 42 5.96 14.12 -12.33
N VAL A 43 4.93 14.97 -12.18
CA VAL A 43 4.24 15.16 -10.90
C VAL A 43 3.54 13.86 -10.48
N ILE A 44 2.77 13.26 -11.38
CA ILE A 44 2.06 11.99 -11.10
C ILE A 44 3.05 10.89 -10.70
N ALA A 45 4.15 10.75 -11.46
CA ALA A 45 5.19 9.78 -11.16
C ALA A 45 5.82 10.05 -9.79
N SER A 46 6.14 11.30 -9.46
CA SER A 46 6.75 11.65 -8.17
C SER A 46 5.85 11.30 -6.98
N PHE A 47 4.57 11.65 -7.03
CA PHE A 47 3.60 11.35 -5.97
C PHE A 47 3.36 9.83 -5.84
N THR A 48 3.30 9.12 -6.96
CA THR A 48 3.15 7.66 -6.95
C THR A 48 4.38 6.97 -6.37
N VAL A 49 5.59 7.41 -6.73
CA VAL A 49 6.85 6.87 -6.19
C VAL A 49 6.96 7.15 -4.70
N ILE A 50 6.64 8.36 -4.26
CA ILE A 50 6.62 8.70 -2.83
C ILE A 50 5.62 7.80 -2.09
N GLY A 51 4.41 7.63 -2.63
CA GLY A 51 3.41 6.72 -2.08
C GLY A 51 3.91 5.29 -2.00
N LEU A 52 4.57 4.78 -3.04
CA LEU A 52 5.17 3.44 -3.05
C LEU A 52 6.28 3.29 -2.01
N VAL A 53 7.17 4.28 -1.87
CA VAL A 53 8.26 4.24 -0.88
C VAL A 53 7.70 4.23 0.53
N VAL A 54 6.74 5.11 0.83
CA VAL A 54 6.05 5.15 2.12
C VAL A 54 5.33 3.83 2.39
N GLY A 55 4.61 3.31 1.39
CA GLY A 55 3.92 2.03 1.48
C GLY A 55 4.86 0.85 1.72
N ALA A 56 6.01 0.82 1.03
CA ALA A 56 7.03 -0.21 1.21
C ALA A 56 7.63 -0.17 2.62
N VAL A 57 8.00 1.02 3.10
CA VAL A 57 8.54 1.19 4.46
C VAL A 57 7.49 0.77 5.51
N TRP A 58 6.23 1.13 5.31
CA TRP A 58 5.16 0.76 6.21
C TRP A 58 4.88 -0.75 6.21
N ALA A 59 4.79 -1.36 5.04
CA ALA A 59 4.64 -2.80 4.89
C ALA A 59 5.81 -3.57 5.54
N GLU A 60 7.03 -3.06 5.40
CA GLU A 60 8.22 -3.65 6.00
C GLU A 60 8.24 -3.52 7.53
N ARG A 61 7.79 -2.38 8.06
CA ARG A 61 7.61 -2.17 9.50
C ARG A 61 6.57 -3.12 10.08
N ILE A 62 5.47 -3.38 9.38
CA ILE A 62 4.45 -4.35 9.79
C ILE A 62 5.00 -5.78 9.73
N ARG A 63 5.72 -6.12 8.65
CA ARG A 63 6.34 -7.45 8.47
C ARG A 63 7.31 -7.79 9.59
N THR A 64 8.12 -6.83 10.03
CA THR A 64 9.15 -7.03 11.06
C THR A 64 8.62 -6.92 12.50
N GLY A 65 7.55 -6.13 12.71
CA GLY A 65 6.97 -5.93 14.03
C GLY A 65 6.01 -7.04 14.48
N ILE A 66 4.89 -7.20 13.78
CA ILE A 66 3.79 -8.11 14.15
C ILE A 66 3.58 -9.25 13.16
N GLY A 67 4.14 -9.13 11.96
CA GLY A 67 3.95 -10.10 10.89
C GLY A 67 2.72 -9.81 10.02
N LEU A 68 2.86 -10.09 8.72
CA LEU A 68 1.88 -9.71 7.70
C LEU A 68 0.54 -10.47 7.84
N SER A 69 0.58 -11.76 8.13
CA SER A 69 -0.63 -12.57 8.30
C SER A 69 -1.43 -12.17 9.54
N GLU A 70 -0.74 -11.84 10.64
CA GLU A 70 -1.39 -11.40 11.88
C GLU A 70 -2.02 -10.01 11.71
N PHE A 71 -1.34 -9.09 11.04
CA PHE A 71 -1.90 -7.77 10.71
C PHE A 71 -3.21 -7.87 9.93
N TRP A 72 -3.21 -8.62 8.82
CA TRP A 72 -4.42 -8.82 8.02
C TRP A 72 -5.50 -9.58 8.77
N GLY A 73 -5.12 -10.57 9.59
CA GLY A 73 -6.05 -11.26 10.48
C GLY A 73 -6.76 -10.29 11.43
N ARG A 74 -6.01 -9.41 12.10
CA ARG A 74 -6.57 -8.39 13.01
C ARG A 74 -7.55 -7.45 12.30
N ILE A 75 -7.24 -7.02 11.07
CA ILE A 75 -8.15 -6.16 10.27
C ILE A 75 -9.46 -6.90 9.99
N LEU A 76 -9.38 -8.13 9.48
CA LEU A 76 -10.55 -8.90 9.08
C LEU A 76 -11.42 -9.32 10.28
N THR A 77 -10.82 -9.54 11.44
CA THR A 77 -11.56 -9.90 12.67
C THR A 77 -12.09 -8.69 13.43
N ASN A 78 -11.77 -7.47 13.02
CA ASN A 78 -12.17 -6.28 13.75
C ASN A 78 -13.65 -5.96 13.45
N PRO A 79 -14.55 -5.99 14.45
CA PRO A 79 -16.00 -5.86 14.25
C PRO A 79 -16.44 -4.52 13.64
N GLU A 80 -15.58 -3.51 13.63
CA GLU A 80 -15.84 -2.24 12.94
C GLU A 80 -15.77 -2.36 11.42
N PHE A 81 -14.96 -3.28 10.89
CA PHE A 81 -14.84 -3.52 9.44
C PHE A 81 -15.83 -4.55 8.91
N ASP A 82 -16.39 -5.39 9.79
CA ASP A 82 -17.40 -6.41 9.44
C ASP A 82 -18.79 -5.81 9.12
N ARG A 83 -18.97 -4.50 9.32
CA ARG A 83 -20.22 -3.78 9.04
C ARG A 83 -20.30 -3.14 7.65
N PHE A 84 -19.24 -3.22 6.84
CA PHE A 84 -19.18 -2.69 5.47
C PHE A 84 -19.45 -3.80 4.44
#